data_AF-A0A0F5J643-F1
#
_entry.id   AF-A0A0F5J643-F1
#
_cell.length_a   1.000
_cell.length_b   1.000
_cell.length_c   1.000
_cell.angle_alpha   90.00
_cell.angle_beta   90.00
_cell.angle_gamma   90.00
#
_symmetry.space_group_name_H-M   'P 1'
#
loop_
_entity.id
_entity.type
_entity.pdbx_description
1 polymer ?
#
loop_
_entity_poly.entity_id
_entity_poly.type
_entity_poly.pdbx_seq_one_letter_code
_entity_poly.pdbx_strand_id
1 'polypeptide(L)'
;MIDLKIGKLKHQDLGQMQMYVNYYDRYVKLDDENKTIGIILCRDKKDTLVEITLPKDNSQIFASRYKTVLPSKEALKQLIEGKTSSL
;
A
#
# COMPACT_ATOMS: atom_id res chain seq x y z
N MET A 1 6.39 6.34 -1.53
CA MET A 1 6.19 5.98 -2.96
C MET A 1 4.79 5.45 -3.16
N ILE A 2 4.12 5.82 -4.25
CA ILE A 2 2.77 5.35 -4.58
C ILE A 2 2.76 4.82 -6.01
N ASP A 3 2.19 3.65 -6.23
CA ASP A 3 2.06 3.00 -7.54
C ASP A 3 0.61 2.57 -7.79
N LEU A 4 0.12 2.80 -9.01
CA LEU A 4 -1.26 2.53 -9.41
C LEU A 4 -1.29 1.42 -10.47
N LYS A 5 -2.00 0.33 -10.16
CA LYS A 5 -2.18 -0.83 -11.05
C LYS A 5 -3.63 -0.97 -11.49
N ILE A 6 -3.87 -0.83 -12.79
CA ILE A 6 -5.20 -1.01 -13.42
C ILE A 6 -5.70 -2.47 -13.26
N GLY A 7 -4.76 -3.41 -13.12
CA GLY A 7 -5.04 -4.84 -13.03
C GLY A 7 -5.10 -5.39 -11.60
N LYS A 8 -5.11 -6.73 -11.54
CA LYS A 8 -4.90 -7.48 -10.30
C LYS A 8 -3.46 -7.28 -9.84
N LEU A 9 -3.27 -7.15 -8.53
CA LEU A 9 -1.95 -7.17 -7.91
C LEU A 9 -1.24 -8.49 -8.22
N LYS A 10 0.04 -8.41 -8.61
CA LYS A 10 0.92 -9.55 -8.85
C LYS A 10 2.09 -9.54 -7.86
N HIS A 11 2.70 -10.69 -7.60
CA HIS A 11 3.89 -10.80 -6.75
C HIS A 11 5.05 -9.94 -7.29
N GLN A 12 5.15 -9.79 -8.62
CA GLN A 12 6.15 -8.93 -9.27
C GLN A 12 6.00 -7.46 -8.87
N ASP A 13 4.77 -6.96 -8.73
CA ASP A 13 4.52 -5.56 -8.33
C ASP A 13 5.02 -5.31 -6.90
N LEU A 14 4.79 -6.28 -6.00
CA LEU A 14 5.26 -6.22 -4.62
C LEU A 14 6.78 -6.31 -4.53
N GLY A 15 7.41 -7.20 -5.31
CA GLY A 15 8.86 -7.32 -5.38
C GLY A 15 9.53 -6.05 -5.90
N GLN A 16 8.95 -5.43 -6.94
CA GLN A 16 9.41 -4.13 -7.45
C GLN A 16 9.29 -3.04 -6.39
N MET A 17 8.14 -2.93 -5.71
CA MET A 17 7.95 -1.97 -4.63
C MET A 17 8.94 -2.18 -3.47
N GLN A 18 9.21 -3.43 -3.11
CA GLN A 18 10.20 -3.76 -2.08
C GLN A 18 11.60 -3.30 -2.45
N MET A 19 12.00 -3.51 -3.71
CA MET A 19 13.28 -3.02 -4.21
C MET A 19 13.34 -1.49 -4.11
N TYR A 20 12.29 -0.78 -4.54
CA TYR A 20 12.25 0.67 -4.47
C TYR A 20 12.30 1.21 -3.04
N VAL A 21 11.48 0.68 -2.12
CA VAL A 21 11.50 1.08 -0.71
C VAL A 21 12.90 0.90 -0.11
N ASN A 22 13.54 -0.24 -0.35
CA ASN A 22 14.88 -0.52 0.16
C ASN A 22 15.95 0.40 -0.46
N TYR A 23 15.82 0.73 -1.74
CA TYR A 23 16.74 1.65 -2.42
C TYR A 23 16.66 3.05 -1.79
N TYR A 24 15.44 3.56 -1.60
CA TYR A 24 15.25 4.88 -1.01
C TYR A 24 15.77 4.93 0.43
N ASP A 25 15.46 3.93 1.25
CA ASP A 25 15.95 3.86 2.62
C ASP A 25 17.47 3.83 2.73
N ARG A 26 18.17 3.22 1.76
CA ARG A 26 19.63 3.04 1.81
C ARG A 26 20.41 4.20 1.19
N TYR A 27 19.84 4.86 0.19
CA TYR A 27 20.63 5.72 -0.69
C TYR A 27 20.04 7.10 -0.94
N VAL A 28 18.76 7.34 -0.61
CA VAL A 28 18.08 8.61 -0.93
C VAL A 28 17.60 9.32 0.33
N LYS A 29 17.04 8.55 1.27
CA LYS A 29 16.46 9.05 2.50
C LYS A 29 17.52 9.79 3.33
N LEU A 30 17.14 10.95 3.88
CA LEU A 30 17.98 11.70 4.81
C LEU A 30 17.92 11.09 6.22
N ASP A 31 18.89 11.44 7.07
CA ASP A 31 19.02 10.86 8.42
C ASP A 31 17.84 11.22 9.34
N ASP A 32 17.20 12.37 9.12
CA ASP A 32 16.04 12.87 9.87
C ASP A 32 14.68 12.44 9.31
N GLU A 33 14.67 11.68 8.20
CA GLU A 33 13.45 11.18 7.59
C GLU A 33 13.03 9.80 8.11
N ASN A 34 11.71 9.62 8.22
CA ASN A 34 11.10 8.33 8.51
C ASN A 34 11.36 7.31 7.39
N LYS A 35 11.28 6.02 7.75
CA LYS A 35 11.35 4.92 6.78
C LYS A 35 10.42 5.13 5.58
N THR A 36 10.91 4.80 4.40
CA THR A 36 10.17 4.92 3.15
C THR A 36 8.95 4.01 3.18
N ILE A 37 7.78 4.56 2.87
CA ILE A 37 6.52 3.80 2.75
C ILE A 37 6.19 3.58 1.28
N GLY A 38 5.92 2.33 0.91
CA GLY A 38 5.44 1.92 -0.40
C GLY A 38 3.94 1.63 -0.38
N ILE A 39 3.16 2.30 -1.22
CA ILE A 39 1.72 2.08 -1.34
C ILE A 39 1.39 1.63 -2.76
N ILE A 40 0.76 0.47 -2.91
CA ILE A 40 0.22 0.00 -4.17
C ILE A 40 -1.30 0.09 -4.14
N LEU A 41 -1.86 0.88 -5.06
CA LEU A 41 -3.29 0.94 -5.29
C LEU A 41 -3.62 0.09 -6.51
N CYS A 42 -4.49 -0.90 -6.37
CA CYS A 42 -4.83 -1.82 -7.45
C CYS A 42 -6.34 -1.99 -7.62
N ARG A 43 -6.80 -2.47 -8.78
CA ARG A 43 -8.22 -2.74 -8.99
C ARG A 43 -8.71 -3.92 -8.14
N ASP A 44 -7.85 -4.91 -7.96
CA ASP A 44 -8.16 -6.13 -7.22
C ASP A 44 -6.91 -6.65 -6.48
N LYS A 45 -7.14 -7.15 -5.25
CA LYS A 45 -6.13 -7.53 -4.27
C LYS A 45 -6.53 -8.85 -3.61
N LYS A 46 -5.59 -9.79 -3.52
CA LYS A 46 -5.66 -10.98 -2.66
C LYS A 46 -4.70 -10.80 -1.48
N ASP A 47 -5.20 -10.92 -0.25
CA ASP A 47 -4.39 -10.68 0.95
C ASP A 47 -3.28 -11.74 1.13
N THR A 48 -3.58 -13.01 0.85
CA THR A 48 -2.59 -14.11 0.86
C THR A 48 -1.40 -13.85 -0.07
N LEU A 49 -1.61 -13.17 -1.20
CA LEU A 49 -0.50 -12.84 -2.11
C LEU A 49 0.48 -11.86 -1.46
N VAL A 50 -0.05 -10.90 -0.69
CA VAL A 50 0.77 -9.91 0.03
C VAL A 50 1.55 -10.61 1.14
N GLU A 51 0.87 -11.43 1.94
CA GLU A 51 1.46 -12.17 3.06
C GLU A 51 2.58 -13.13 2.63
N ILE A 52 2.42 -13.82 1.50
CA ILE A 52 3.42 -14.78 1.01
C ILE A 52 4.60 -14.08 0.33
N THR A 53 4.36 -12.94 -0.33
CA THR A 53 5.40 -12.26 -1.11
C THR A 53 6.31 -11.40 -0.24
N LEU A 54 5.75 -10.73 0.76
CA LEU A 54 6.50 -9.80 1.61
C LEU A 54 7.07 -10.51 2.85
N PRO A 55 8.16 -9.96 3.43
CA PRO A 55 8.67 -10.46 4.71
C PRO A 55 7.60 -10.44 5.81
N LYS A 56 7.68 -11.38 6.77
CA LYS A 56 6.73 -11.49 7.89
C LYS A 56 6.68 -10.22 8.76
N ASP A 57 7.77 -9.47 8.81
CA ASP A 57 7.96 -8.24 9.56
C ASP A 57 7.77 -6.96 8.70
N ASN A 58 7.21 -7.10 7.49
CA ASN A 58 6.94 -5.96 6.64
C ASN A 58 6.01 -4.94 7.32
N SER A 59 6.51 -3.72 7.44
CA SER A 59 5.80 -2.56 8.00
C SER A 59 5.80 -1.35 7.06
N GLN A 60 6.36 -1.49 5.87
CA GLN A 60 6.60 -0.37 4.95
C GLN A 60 5.79 -0.46 3.66
N ILE A 61 5.39 -1.66 3.23
CA ILE A 61 4.69 -1.86 1.96
C ILE A 61 3.25 -2.26 2.22
N PHE A 62 2.34 -1.49 1.64
CA PHE A 62 0.90 -1.67 1.76
C PHE A 62 0.27 -1.77 0.39
N ALA A 63 -0.68 -2.68 0.24
CA ALA A 63 -1.49 -2.78 -0.96
C ALA A 63 -2.97 -2.66 -0.62
N SER A 64 -3.69 -1.84 -1.38
CA SER A 64 -5.12 -1.61 -1.18
C SER A 64 -5.86 -1.53 -2.51
N ARG A 65 -7.16 -1.82 -2.47
CA ARG A 65 -8.05 -1.63 -3.61
C ARG A 65 -8.46 -0.16 -3.72
N TYR A 66 -8.36 0.42 -4.91
CA TYR A 66 -8.92 1.75 -5.16
C TYR A 66 -10.37 1.67 -5.63
N LYS A 67 -11.11 2.76 -5.45
CA LYS A 67 -12.44 2.96 -6.03
C LYS A 67 -12.34 3.96 -7.17
N THR A 68 -12.96 3.66 -8.30
CA THR A 68 -13.05 4.57 -9.46
C THR A 68 -14.13 5.63 -9.29
N VAL A 69 -15.08 5.38 -8.40
CA VAL A 69 -16.17 6.28 -8.09
C VAL A 69 -15.98 6.83 -6.70
N LEU A 70 -15.96 8.16 -6.58
CA LEU A 70 -15.99 8.84 -5.30
C LEU A 70 -17.36 8.60 -4.65
N PRO A 71 -17.43 8.01 -3.45
CA PRO A 71 -18.70 7.83 -2.74
C PRO A 71 -19.37 9.18 -2.43
N SER A 72 -20.65 9.16 -2.09
CA SER A 72 -21.30 10.36 -1.54
C SER A 72 -20.59 10.83 -0.27
N LYS A 73 -20.78 12.11 0.10
CA LYS A 73 -20.15 12.68 1.29
C LYS A 73 -20.52 11.90 2.56
N GLU A 74 -21.75 11.44 2.65
CA GLU A 74 -22.29 10.66 3.77
C GLU A 74 -21.63 9.27 3.82
N ALA A 75 -21.58 8.57 2.68
CA ALA A 75 -20.93 7.27 2.57
C ALA A 75 -19.41 7.36 2.84
N LEU A 76 -18.76 8.43 2.40
CA LEU A 76 -17.35 8.67 2.66
C LEU A 76 -17.09 8.92 4.15
N LYS A 77 -17.93 9.71 4.83
CA LYS A 77 -17.83 9.91 6.29
C LYS A 77 -17.95 8.60 7.04
N GLN A 78 -18.95 7.78 6.71
CA GLN A 78 -19.12 6.46 7.34
C GLN A 78 -17.91 5.54 7.12
N LEU A 79 -17.30 5.58 5.92
CA LEU A 79 -16.09 4.79 5.63
C LEU A 79 -14.87 5.21 6.44
N ILE A 80 -14.75 6.51 6.75
CA ILE A 80 -13.64 7.06 7.55
C ILE A 80 -13.88 6.74 9.03
N GLU A 81 -15.08 7.04 9.55
CA GLU A 81 -15.45 6.84 10.95
C GLU A 81 -15.50 5.35 11.32
N GLY A 82 -16.05 4.49 10.45
CA GLY A 82 -16.10 3.05 10.68
C GLY A 82 -14.73 2.37 10.74
N LYS A 83 -13.69 2.98 10.15
CA LYS A 83 -12.30 2.53 10.29
C LYS A 83 -11.63 2.99 11.58
N THR A 84 -12.13 4.05 12.22
CA THR A 84 -11.58 4.56 13.48
C THR A 84 -11.97 3.67 14.68
N SER A 85 -13.13 3.02 14.64
CA SER A 85 -13.62 2.13 15.72
C SER A 85 -13.07 0.71 15.70
N SER A 86 -12.16 0.38 14.76
CA SER A 86 -11.51 -0.94 14.64
C SER A 86 -10.00 -0.89 14.95
N LEU A 87 -9.57 0.16 15.64
CA LEU A 87 -8.25 0.31 16.27
C LEU A 87 -8.38 0.20 17.80
#